data_AF-A0A1C7Z244-F1
#
_entry.id   AF-A0A1C7Z244-F1
#
_cell.length_a   1.000
_cell.length_b   1.000
_cell.length_c   1.000
_cell.angle_alpha   90.00
_cell.angle_beta   90.00
_cell.angle_gamma   90.00
#
_symmetry.space_group_name_H-M   'P 1'
#
loop_
_entity.id
_entity.type
_entity.pdbx_description
1 polymer ?
#
loop_
_entity_poly.entity_id
_entity_poly.type
_entity_poly.pdbx_seq_one_letter_code
_entity_poly.pdbx_strand_id
1 'polypeptide(L)'
;MDTTWFHIQYLVITAILFAPSLWAKFALGGENFSGKKQLIVFLYNVAIVIGHMIFANTGHIQFVGEARSPVVVTATGYMILAYVYAIPRPIRYTVEEKRAMLKPGEPDIEIYSRRENFFYYLRIGIFVPFFCVPVTGAILLGPLQFITLEPHAVRAIGLILYVIVVPAVIIGALYEGKKYGRVL
;
A
#
# COMPACT_ATOMS: atom_id res chain seq x y z
N MET A 1 -25.52 10.20 -18.64
CA MET A 1 -25.41 10.61 -17.22
C MET A 1 -24.52 11.83 -17.17
N ASP A 2 -24.81 12.85 -16.35
CA ASP A 2 -23.90 13.99 -16.17
C ASP A 2 -22.54 13.47 -15.68
N THR A 3 -21.45 13.96 -16.29
CA THR A 3 -20.09 13.58 -15.94
C THR A 3 -19.81 13.87 -14.47
N THR A 4 -20.36 14.95 -13.92
CA THR A 4 -20.23 15.28 -12.50
C THR A 4 -20.88 14.22 -11.61
N TRP A 5 -22.10 13.83 -11.96
CA TRP A 5 -22.85 12.80 -11.23
C TRP A 5 -22.13 11.44 -11.24
N PHE A 6 -21.48 11.11 -12.36
CA PHE A 6 -20.66 9.90 -12.47
C PHE A 6 -19.50 9.88 -11.49
N HIS A 7 -18.71 10.96 -11.43
CA HIS A 7 -17.57 11.03 -10.53
C HIS A 7 -18.01 10.97 -9.06
N ILE A 8 -19.14 11.60 -8.70
CA ILE A 8 -19.70 11.53 -7.34
C ILE A 8 -20.07 10.09 -7.00
N GLN A 9 -20.84 9.41 -7.87
CA GLN A 9 -21.23 8.02 -7.64
C GLN A 9 -20.01 7.10 -7.52
N TYR A 10 -19.03 7.26 -8.41
CA TYR A 10 -17.79 6.50 -8.37
C TYR A 10 -17.04 6.69 -7.04
N LEU A 11 -16.83 7.93 -6.60
CA LEU A 11 -16.14 8.22 -5.34
C LEU A 11 -16.89 7.68 -4.12
N VAL A 12 -18.22 7.80 -4.10
CA VAL A 12 -19.07 7.27 -3.02
C VAL A 12 -18.98 5.75 -2.95
N ILE A 13 -19.16 5.04 -4.07
CA ILE A 13 -19.05 3.58 -4.13
C ILE A 13 -17.66 3.13 -3.68
N THR A 14 -16.62 3.81 -4.17
CA THR A 14 -15.22 3.53 -3.83
C THR A 14 -14.97 3.69 -2.33
N ALA A 15 -15.48 4.76 -1.71
CA ALA A 15 -15.37 5.00 -0.27
C ALA A 15 -16.11 3.93 0.53
N ILE A 16 -17.32 3.54 0.11
CA ILE A 16 -18.11 2.50 0.75
C ILE A 16 -17.40 1.15 0.70
N LEU A 17 -16.82 0.77 -0.45
CA LEU A 17 -16.08 -0.49 -0.60
C LEU A 17 -14.79 -0.51 0.23
N PHE A 18 -14.19 0.66 0.49
CA PHE A 18 -12.97 0.79 1.29
C PHE A 18 -13.21 0.79 2.80
N ALA A 19 -14.38 1.26 3.24
CA ALA A 19 -14.72 1.35 4.66
C ALA A 19 -14.55 0.01 5.42
N PRO A 20 -14.97 -1.16 4.90
CA PRO A 20 -14.72 -2.45 5.53
C PRO A 20 -13.24 -2.77 5.72
N SER A 21 -12.39 -2.44 4.74
CA SER A 21 -10.94 -2.66 4.84
C SER A 21 -10.32 -1.77 5.92
N LEU A 22 -10.73 -0.49 5.96
CA LEU A 22 -10.25 0.45 6.96
C LEU A 22 -10.71 0.06 8.36
N TRP A 23 -11.98 -0.35 8.52
CA TRP A 23 -12.49 -0.88 9.77
C TRP A 23 -11.71 -2.12 10.20
N ALA A 24 -11.45 -3.06 9.29
CA ALA A 24 -10.72 -4.29 9.59
C ALA A 24 -9.29 -4.02 10.06
N LYS A 25 -8.62 -2.97 9.53
CA LYS A 25 -7.31 -2.54 10.01
C LYS A 25 -7.32 -2.26 11.52
N PHE A 26 -8.31 -1.51 12.00
CA PHE A 26 -8.39 -1.07 13.38
C PHE A 26 -8.99 -2.14 14.30
N ALA A 27 -10.04 -2.84 13.83
CA ALA A 27 -10.73 -3.86 14.63
C ALA A 27 -9.95 -5.18 14.74
N LEU A 28 -9.23 -5.58 13.67
CA LEU A 28 -8.54 -6.86 13.56
C LEU A 28 -7.01 -6.72 13.61
N GLY A 29 -6.49 -5.50 13.77
CA GLY A 29 -5.08 -5.23 14.00
C GLY A 29 -4.69 -5.36 15.48
N GLY A 30 -3.41 -5.16 15.76
CA GLY A 30 -2.89 -5.09 17.12
C GLY A 30 -3.02 -6.39 17.90
N GLU A 31 -3.67 -6.36 19.06
CA GLU A 31 -3.87 -7.51 19.95
C GLU A 31 -4.84 -8.53 19.34
N ASN A 32 -5.78 -8.06 18.53
CA ASN A 32 -6.81 -8.89 17.89
C ASN A 32 -6.33 -9.56 16.58
N PHE A 33 -5.06 -9.37 16.25
CA PHE A 33 -4.43 -9.86 15.04
C PHE A 33 -4.43 -11.38 14.95
N SER A 34 -4.82 -11.89 13.80
CA SER A 34 -4.70 -13.29 13.45
C SER A 34 -4.37 -13.40 11.97
N GLY A 35 -3.43 -14.27 11.60
CA GLY A 35 -3.05 -14.50 10.20
C GLY A 35 -4.25 -14.93 9.33
N LYS A 36 -5.21 -15.68 9.89
CA LYS A 36 -6.45 -16.07 9.18
C LYS A 36 -7.31 -14.85 8.85
N LYS A 37 -7.50 -13.95 9.83
CA LYS A 37 -8.25 -12.69 9.65
C LYS A 37 -7.58 -11.79 8.62
N GLN A 38 -6.24 -11.68 8.69
CA GLN A 38 -5.46 -10.94 7.71
C GLN A 38 -5.61 -11.50 6.29
N LEU A 39 -5.61 -12.83 6.12
CA LEU A 39 -5.80 -13.47 4.83
C LEU A 39 -7.18 -13.15 4.23
N ILE A 40 -8.24 -13.20 5.04
CA ILE A 40 -9.60 -12.85 4.58
C ILE A 40 -9.65 -11.41 4.08
N VAL A 41 -9.10 -10.46 4.85
CA VAL A 41 -9.06 -9.04 4.45
C VAL A 41 -8.17 -8.83 3.23
N PHE A 42 -7.06 -9.55 3.13
CA PHE A 42 -6.19 -9.50 1.96
C PHE A 42 -6.92 -9.97 0.69
N LEU A 43 -7.62 -11.11 0.75
CA LEU A 43 -8.39 -11.63 -0.38
C LEU A 43 -9.51 -10.67 -0.79
N TYR A 44 -10.22 -10.08 0.19
CA TYR A 44 -11.21 -9.02 -0.08
C TYR A 44 -10.56 -7.83 -0.79
N ASN A 45 -9.47 -7.28 -0.25
CA ASN A 45 -8.77 -6.14 -0.83
C ASN A 45 -8.28 -6.43 -2.25
N VAL A 46 -7.75 -7.63 -2.51
CA VAL A 46 -7.30 -8.05 -3.85
C VAL A 46 -8.49 -8.11 -4.82
N ALA A 47 -9.62 -8.69 -4.43
CA ALA A 47 -10.81 -8.76 -5.27
C ALA A 47 -11.31 -7.36 -5.65
N ILE A 48 -11.36 -6.44 -4.68
CA ILE A 48 -11.79 -5.05 -4.93
C ILE A 48 -10.78 -4.30 -5.82
N VAL A 49 -9.47 -4.48 -5.59
CA VAL A 49 -8.42 -3.89 -6.44
C VAL A 49 -8.52 -4.40 -7.88
N ILE A 50 -8.76 -5.71 -8.09
CA ILE A 50 -9.01 -6.26 -9.42
C ILE A 50 -10.23 -5.57 -10.05
N GLY A 51 -11.31 -5.37 -9.29
CA GLY A 51 -12.47 -4.61 -9.75
C GLY A 51 -12.13 -3.19 -10.21
N HIS A 52 -11.33 -2.45 -9.44
CA HIS A 52 -10.87 -1.11 -9.82
C HIS A 52 -9.98 -1.14 -11.07
N MET A 53 -9.07 -2.12 -11.18
CA MET A 53 -8.19 -2.27 -12.34
C MET A 53 -8.95 -2.60 -13.63
N ILE A 54 -9.93 -3.51 -13.55
CA ILE A 54 -10.81 -3.82 -14.67
C ILE A 54 -11.55 -2.55 -15.08
N PHE A 55 -12.12 -1.83 -14.12
CA PHE A 55 -12.86 -0.61 -14.40
C PHE A 55 -12.00 0.50 -15.01
N ALA A 56 -10.79 0.73 -14.49
CA ALA A 56 -9.86 1.70 -15.05
C ALA A 56 -9.43 1.35 -16.49
N ASN A 57 -9.36 0.05 -16.82
CA ASN A 57 -8.98 -0.40 -18.15
C ASN A 57 -10.14 -0.32 -19.16
N THR A 58 -11.32 -0.82 -18.78
CA THR A 58 -12.49 -0.89 -19.67
C THR A 58 -13.28 0.42 -19.72
N GLY A 59 -13.10 1.30 -18.73
CA GLY A 59 -13.94 2.49 -18.54
C GLY A 59 -15.40 2.15 -18.21
N HIS A 60 -15.72 0.87 -18.01
CA HIS A 60 -17.08 0.34 -17.92
C HIS A 60 -17.41 -0.08 -16.49
N ILE A 61 -18.34 0.63 -15.86
CA ILE A 61 -19.07 0.07 -14.70
C ILE A 61 -20.27 -0.67 -15.29
N GLN A 62 -20.42 -1.97 -15.03
CA GLN A 62 -21.56 -2.78 -15.50
C GLN A 62 -22.94 -2.17 -15.18
N PHE A 63 -23.01 -1.20 -14.26
CA PHE A 63 -24.23 -0.53 -13.82
C PHE A 63 -24.34 0.96 -14.21
N VAL A 64 -23.30 1.59 -14.78
CA VAL A 64 -23.25 3.06 -14.94
C VAL A 64 -22.78 3.52 -16.35
N GLY A 65 -22.15 2.65 -17.14
CA GLY A 65 -21.75 2.93 -18.53
C GLY A 65 -20.25 3.27 -18.71
N GLU A 66 -19.87 3.69 -19.93
CA GLU A 66 -18.49 4.03 -20.31
C GLU A 66 -18.12 5.47 -19.93
N ALA A 67 -17.12 5.63 -19.07
CA ALA A 67 -16.44 6.91 -18.90
C ALA A 67 -14.97 6.70 -18.55
N ARG A 68 -14.12 6.73 -19.56
CA ARG A 68 -12.66 6.71 -19.39
C ARG A 68 -12.19 8.12 -19.02
N SER A 69 -12.25 8.44 -17.72
CA SER A 69 -11.81 9.72 -17.18
C SER A 69 -10.42 9.61 -16.55
N PRO A 70 -9.51 10.55 -16.82
CA PRO A 70 -8.21 10.62 -16.14
C PRO A 70 -8.34 10.63 -14.60
N VAL A 71 -9.39 11.27 -14.07
CA VAL A 71 -9.70 11.32 -12.63
C VAL A 71 -9.94 9.92 -12.05
N VAL A 72 -10.66 9.06 -12.79
CA VAL A 72 -10.97 7.69 -12.38
C VAL A 72 -9.73 6.83 -12.33
N VAL A 73 -8.84 6.96 -13.32
CA VAL A 73 -7.57 6.21 -13.38
C VAL A 73 -6.66 6.61 -12.22
N THR A 74 -6.55 7.91 -11.94
CA THR A 74 -5.77 8.43 -10.81
C THR A 74 -6.34 7.96 -9.47
N ALA A 75 -7.66 8.10 -9.28
CA ALA A 75 -8.33 7.64 -8.07
C ALA A 75 -8.15 6.13 -7.87
N THR A 76 -8.27 5.32 -8.92
CA THR A 76 -7.98 3.88 -8.89
C THR A 76 -6.56 3.60 -8.38
N GLY A 77 -5.56 4.31 -8.89
CA GLY A 77 -4.17 4.20 -8.41
C GLY A 77 -4.04 4.46 -6.91
N TYR A 78 -4.67 5.52 -6.39
CA TYR A 78 -4.66 5.81 -4.96
C TYR A 78 -5.38 4.74 -4.13
N MET A 79 -6.48 4.21 -4.63
CA MET A 79 -7.24 3.17 -3.93
C MET A 79 -6.44 1.89 -3.75
N ILE A 80 -5.63 1.50 -4.75
CA ILE A 80 -4.73 0.34 -4.61
C ILE A 80 -3.82 0.52 -3.40
N LEU A 81 -3.22 1.70 -3.25
CA LEU A 81 -2.36 2.01 -2.11
C LEU A 81 -3.15 2.05 -0.80
N ALA A 82 -4.37 2.60 -0.82
CA ALA A 82 -5.25 2.63 0.34
C ALA A 82 -5.61 1.21 0.82
N TYR A 83 -5.95 0.30 -0.08
CA TYR A 83 -6.25 -1.10 0.26
C TYR A 83 -5.02 -1.86 0.80
N VAL A 84 -3.82 -1.58 0.29
CA VAL A 84 -2.58 -2.15 0.86
C VAL A 84 -2.33 -1.60 2.27
N TYR A 85 -2.55 -0.31 2.48
CA TYR A 85 -2.42 0.35 3.78
C TYR A 85 -3.42 -0.17 4.82
N ALA A 86 -4.62 -0.56 4.38
CA ALA A 86 -5.70 -1.07 5.20
C ALA A 86 -5.54 -2.54 5.64
N ILE A 87 -4.48 -3.24 5.21
CA ILE A 87 -4.22 -4.60 5.68
C ILE A 87 -3.92 -4.59 7.20
N PRO A 88 -4.62 -5.39 8.02
CA PRO A 88 -4.37 -5.50 9.45
C PRO A 88 -2.94 -5.95 9.74
N ARG A 89 -2.34 -5.37 10.79
CA ARG A 89 -0.97 -5.67 11.20
C ARG A 89 -0.93 -6.09 12.67
N PRO A 90 -0.03 -7.01 13.05
CA PRO A 90 0.17 -7.35 14.46
C PRO A 90 0.66 -6.13 15.24
N ILE A 91 0.41 -6.11 16.55
CA ILE A 91 1.05 -5.14 17.45
C ILE A 91 2.56 -5.28 17.33
N ARG A 92 3.25 -4.15 17.26
CA ARG A 92 4.70 -4.07 17.28
C ARG A 92 5.08 -3.16 18.43
N TYR A 93 5.72 -3.74 19.43
CA TYR A 93 6.37 -2.97 20.47
C TYR A 93 7.74 -2.53 19.99
N THR A 94 8.08 -1.28 20.27
CA THR A 94 9.43 -0.75 20.09
C THR A 94 10.39 -1.45 21.06
N VAL A 95 11.70 -1.34 20.78
CA VAL A 95 12.72 -1.88 21.70
C VAL A 95 12.58 -1.26 23.09
N GLU A 96 12.34 0.04 23.15
CA GLU A 96 12.18 0.81 24.39
C GLU A 96 10.96 0.35 25.19
N GLU A 97 9.81 0.16 24.53
CA GLU A 97 8.60 -0.36 25.17
C GLU A 97 8.80 -1.78 25.69
N LYS A 98 9.44 -2.66 24.92
CA LYS A 98 9.75 -4.02 25.41
C LYS A 98 10.71 -4.00 26.59
N ARG A 99 11.74 -3.15 26.56
CA ARG A 99 12.67 -3.00 27.69
C ARG A 99 12.00 -2.47 28.95
N ALA A 100 11.02 -1.58 28.81
CA ALA A 100 10.23 -1.09 29.93
C ALA A 100 9.33 -2.17 30.56
N MET A 101 8.99 -3.22 29.79
CA MET A 101 8.18 -4.35 30.27
C MET A 101 9.03 -5.46 30.92
N LEU A 102 10.35 -5.43 30.79
CA LEU A 102 11.26 -6.42 31.37
C LEU A 102 11.38 -6.25 32.88
N LYS A 103 11.44 -7.37 33.61
CA LYS A 103 11.73 -7.32 35.05
C LYS A 103 13.22 -7.08 35.30
N PRO A 104 13.60 -6.46 36.43
CA PRO A 104 15.01 -6.27 36.77
C PRO A 104 15.76 -7.61 36.79
N GLY A 105 16.82 -7.72 35.97
CA GLY A 105 17.67 -8.92 35.89
C GLY A 105 17.34 -9.88 34.75
N GLU A 106 16.28 -9.65 33.98
CA GLU A 106 16.02 -10.41 32.76
C GLU A 106 17.00 -9.99 31.64
N PRO A 107 17.58 -10.95 30.88
CA PRO A 107 18.48 -10.64 29.78
C PRO A 107 17.75 -9.85 28.66
N ASP A 108 18.48 -8.97 27.99
CA ASP A 108 17.95 -8.19 26.86
C ASP A 108 17.44 -9.15 25.78
N ILE A 109 16.17 -8.99 25.38
CA ILE A 109 15.51 -9.96 24.51
C ILE A 109 15.93 -9.71 23.07
N GLU A 110 16.47 -10.72 22.40
CA GLU A 110 16.57 -10.72 20.94
C GLU A 110 15.13 -10.72 20.37
N ILE A 111 14.65 -9.56 19.92
CA ILE A 111 13.22 -9.33 19.62
C ILE A 111 12.75 -10.16 18.42
N TYR A 112 13.67 -10.45 17.49
CA TYR A 112 13.41 -11.20 16.26
C TYR A 112 14.48 -12.25 16.03
N SER A 113 14.06 -13.44 15.62
CA SER A 113 14.97 -14.50 15.21
C SER A 113 15.73 -14.14 13.93
N ARG A 114 16.90 -14.77 13.73
CA ARG A 114 17.70 -14.64 12.49
C ARG A 114 16.88 -14.90 11.22
N ARG A 115 15.95 -15.87 11.26
CA ARG A 115 15.04 -16.19 10.15
C ARG A 115 14.07 -15.05 9.85
N GLU A 116 13.51 -14.43 10.88
CA GLU A 116 12.61 -13.28 10.71
C GLU A 116 13.34 -12.05 10.19
N ASN A 117 14.58 -11.82 10.60
CA ASN A 117 15.42 -10.75 10.05
C ASN A 117 15.77 -11.01 8.59
N PHE A 118 16.13 -12.25 8.24
CA PHE A 118 16.36 -12.63 6.84
C PHE A 118 15.15 -12.33 5.95
N PHE A 119 13.93 -12.76 6.35
CA PHE A 119 12.72 -12.47 5.57
C PHE A 119 12.39 -10.98 5.51
N TYR A 120 12.71 -10.22 6.56
CA TYR A 120 12.54 -8.78 6.58
C TYR A 120 13.42 -8.09 5.52
N TYR A 121 14.72 -8.38 5.52
CA TYR A 121 15.65 -7.81 4.55
C TYR A 121 15.41 -8.33 3.13
N LEU A 122 15.01 -9.59 2.96
CA LEU A 122 14.58 -10.12 1.67
C LEU A 122 13.37 -9.35 1.13
N ARG A 123 12.39 -9.05 1.99
CA ARG A 123 11.22 -8.24 1.61
C ARG A 123 11.62 -6.81 1.23
N ILE A 124 12.54 -6.20 1.96
CA ILE A 124 13.05 -4.86 1.61
C ILE A 124 13.83 -4.89 0.30
N GLY A 125 14.69 -5.89 0.08
CA GLY A 125 15.54 -5.95 -1.10
C GLY A 125 14.81 -6.33 -2.39
N ILE A 126 13.74 -7.13 -2.31
CA ILE A 126 13.05 -7.67 -3.50
C ILE A 126 11.65 -7.08 -3.65
N PHE A 127 10.83 -7.13 -2.60
CA PHE A 127 9.43 -6.74 -2.71
C PHE A 127 9.27 -5.23 -2.77
N VAL A 128 10.04 -4.45 -2.00
CA VAL A 128 9.92 -2.97 -2.04
C VAL A 128 10.18 -2.41 -3.45
N PRO A 129 11.27 -2.78 -4.16
CA PRO A 129 11.45 -2.36 -5.56
C PRO A 129 10.24 -2.71 -6.44
N PHE A 130 9.74 -3.94 -6.35
CA PHE A 130 8.60 -4.40 -7.14
C PHE A 130 7.31 -3.59 -6.83
N PHE A 131 7.03 -3.30 -5.56
CA PHE A 131 5.87 -2.52 -5.15
C PHE A 131 6.01 -1.01 -5.44
N CYS A 132 7.23 -0.51 -5.61
CA CYS A 132 7.44 0.89 -6.00
C CYS A 132 7.11 1.14 -7.48
N VAL A 133 7.16 0.13 -8.35
CA VAL A 133 6.79 0.27 -9.77
C VAL A 133 5.39 0.87 -9.97
N PRO A 134 4.31 0.31 -9.38
CA PRO A 134 2.97 0.89 -9.51
C PRO A 134 2.85 2.26 -8.81
N VAL A 135 3.58 2.50 -7.73
CA VAL A 135 3.60 3.81 -7.03
C VAL A 135 4.20 4.88 -7.93
N THR A 136 5.37 4.61 -8.53
CA THR A 136 6.02 5.50 -9.48
C THR A 136 5.13 5.74 -10.71
N GLY A 137 4.47 4.68 -11.21
CA GLY A 137 3.49 4.80 -12.29
C GLY A 137 2.33 5.72 -11.91
N ALA A 138 1.75 5.58 -10.72
CA ALA A 138 0.67 6.45 -10.25
C ALA A 138 1.11 7.92 -10.10
N ILE A 139 2.33 8.16 -9.59
CA ILE A 139 2.90 9.51 -9.50
C ILE A 139 3.06 10.12 -10.90
N LEU A 140 3.52 9.33 -11.87
CA LEU A 140 3.74 9.78 -13.25
C LEU A 140 2.42 10.01 -14.00
N LEU A 141 1.38 9.23 -13.69
CA LEU A 141 0.06 9.36 -14.32
C LEU A 141 -0.58 10.71 -14.07
N GLY A 142 -0.40 11.33 -12.89
CA GLY A 142 -0.96 12.64 -12.59
C GLY A 142 -0.51 13.74 -13.57
N PRO A 143 0.79 14.06 -13.66
CA PRO A 143 1.31 15.07 -14.58
C PRO A 143 1.04 14.78 -16.06
N LEU A 144 1.06 13.50 -16.47
CA LEU A 144 0.80 13.11 -17.87
C LEU A 144 -0.63 13.40 -18.33
N GLN A 145 -1.55 13.72 -17.42
CA GLN A 145 -2.90 14.17 -17.76
C GLN A 145 -2.94 15.62 -18.24
N PHE A 146 -1.92 16.41 -17.89
CA PHE A 146 -1.84 17.84 -18.22
C PHE A 146 -0.76 18.13 -19.26
N ILE A 147 0.22 17.25 -19.41
CA ILE A 147 1.36 17.43 -20.30
C ILE A 147 1.57 16.17 -21.13
N THR A 148 1.45 16.30 -22.45
CA THR A 148 1.86 15.26 -23.40
C THR A 148 3.37 15.26 -23.54
N LEU A 149 3.99 14.16 -23.14
CA LEU A 149 5.43 13.93 -23.27
C LEU A 149 5.69 12.83 -24.29
N GLU A 150 6.82 12.94 -24.99
CA GLU A 150 7.27 11.86 -25.87
C GLU A 150 7.56 10.58 -25.08
N PRO A 151 7.33 9.38 -25.66
CA PRO A 151 7.50 8.11 -24.94
C PRO A 151 8.87 7.92 -24.30
N HIS A 152 9.92 8.45 -24.91
CA HIS A 152 11.29 8.36 -24.38
C HIS A 152 11.47 9.25 -23.14
N ALA A 153 10.87 10.44 -23.11
CA ALA A 153 10.88 11.36 -21.97
C ALA A 153 10.08 10.77 -20.79
N VAL A 154 8.92 10.16 -21.07
CA VAL A 154 8.12 9.44 -20.06
C VAL A 154 8.92 8.34 -19.38
N ARG A 155 9.63 7.52 -20.17
CA ARG A 155 10.49 6.45 -19.63
C ARG A 155 11.64 7.00 -18.79
N ALA A 156 12.29 8.07 -19.24
CA ALA A 156 13.40 8.69 -18.52
C ALA A 156 12.95 9.27 -17.17
N ILE A 157 11.85 10.05 -17.15
CA ILE A 157 11.30 10.62 -15.92
C ILE A 157 10.81 9.51 -14.98
N GLY A 158 10.12 8.50 -15.51
CA GLY A 158 9.68 7.34 -14.73
C GLY A 158 10.85 6.62 -14.07
N LEU A 159 11.97 6.42 -14.78
CA LEU A 159 13.18 5.81 -14.22
C LEU A 159 13.79 6.68 -13.13
N ILE A 160 13.91 8.00 -13.35
CA ILE A 160 14.45 8.95 -12.35
C ILE A 160 13.60 8.89 -11.08
N LEU A 161 12.27 8.98 -11.21
CA LEU A 161 11.35 8.88 -10.08
C LEU A 161 11.47 7.54 -9.37
N TYR A 162 11.57 6.42 -10.09
CA TYR A 162 11.76 5.10 -9.51
C TYR A 162 13.05 5.01 -8.69
N VAL A 163 14.16 5.53 -9.23
CA VAL A 163 15.47 5.58 -8.57
C VAL A 163 15.47 6.48 -7.33
N ILE A 164 14.54 7.43 -7.21
CA ILE A 164 14.38 8.25 -6.00
C ILE A 164 13.45 7.55 -4.98
N VAL A 165 12.31 7.04 -5.43
CA VAL A 165 11.28 6.44 -4.57
C VAL A 165 11.80 5.17 -3.92
N VAL A 166 12.46 4.28 -4.65
CA VAL A 166 12.92 2.99 -4.11
C VAL A 166 13.91 3.17 -2.95
N PRO A 167 15.01 3.93 -3.08
CA PRO A 167 15.90 4.18 -1.96
C PRO A 167 15.22 4.90 -0.80
N ALA A 168 14.35 5.88 -1.06
CA ALA A 168 13.63 6.58 0.00
C ALA A 168 12.76 5.62 0.84
N VAL A 169 12.04 4.71 0.18
CA VAL A 169 11.22 3.69 0.87
C VAL A 169 12.09 2.66 1.59
N ILE A 170 13.20 2.22 0.98
CA ILE A 170 14.15 1.29 1.62
C ILE A 170 14.76 1.94 2.88
N ILE A 171 15.26 3.17 2.79
CA ILE A 171 15.84 3.90 3.92
C ILE A 171 14.79 4.08 5.03
N GLY A 172 13.58 4.48 4.67
CA GLY A 172 12.47 4.61 5.61
C GLY A 172 12.15 3.27 6.30
N ALA A 173 12.09 2.18 5.55
CA ALA A 173 11.88 0.84 6.09
C ALA A 173 13.03 0.42 7.01
N LEU A 174 14.29 0.67 6.66
CA LEU A 174 15.44 0.35 7.52
C LEU A 174 15.40 1.14 8.84
N TYR A 175 15.09 2.44 8.77
CA TYR A 175 14.95 3.29 9.95
C TYR A 175 13.80 2.82 10.86
N GLU A 176 12.65 2.50 10.27
CA GLU A 176 11.51 1.95 11.00
C GLU A 176 11.86 0.60 11.63
N GLY A 177 12.54 -0.29 10.90
CA GLY A 177 12.99 -1.59 11.39
C GLY A 177 13.88 -1.49 12.64
N LYS A 178 14.80 -0.52 12.65
CA LYS A 178 15.71 -0.28 13.78
C LYS A 178 14.93 0.08 15.06
N LYS A 179 13.86 0.89 14.95
CA LYS A 179 12.97 1.25 16.08
C LYS A 179 12.34 0.02 16.76
N TYR A 180 12.11 -1.04 15.98
CA TYR A 180 11.53 -2.29 16.47
C TYR A 180 12.57 -3.36 16.82
N GLY A 181 13.88 -3.06 16.74
CA GLY A 181 14.95 -4.01 17.09
C GLY A 181 15.35 -4.96 15.97
N ARG A 182 15.12 -4.58 14.71
CA ARG A 182 15.74 -5.27 13.57
C ARG A 182 17.23 -4.92 13.52
N VAL A 183 18.06 -5.94 13.63
CA VAL A 183 19.53 -5.82 13.57
C VAL A 183 19.97 -6.16 12.15
N LEU A 184 20.78 -5.26 11.57
CA LEU A 184 21.42 -5.42 10.26
C LEU A 184 22.48 -6.52 10.31
#